data_AF-A0A6B2LKH2-F1
#
_entry.id   AF-A0A6B2LKH2-F1
#
_cell.length_a   1.000
_cell.length_b   1.000
_cell.length_c   1.000
_cell.angle_alpha   90.00
_cell.angle_beta   90.00
_cell.angle_gamma   90.00
#
_symmetry.space_group_name_H-M   'P 1'
#
loop_
_entity.id
_entity.type
_entity.pdbx_description
1 polymer ?
#
loop_
_entity_poly.entity_id
_entity_poly.type
_entity_poly.pdbx_seq_one_letter_code
_entity_poly.pdbx_strand_id
1 'polypeptide(L)'
;MDETFVKGLFDKYGGIPRYIFSPKDAWAQVFEGTLNSAKLDDIRQSLGGPELVRASNHKLLQYSVGEDYSTCTVKLASEYVEKRLIEKFYQQNRQQVFDFIKESKDQPMIAAIRGCFFESVAHIILRSFEKFSFRSVDSPVVLEMKLKVERKISFDKLEEIELSWD
;
A
#
# COMPACT_ATOMS: atom_id res chain seq x y z
N MET A 1 -26.41 -9.51 -10.60
CA MET A 1 -25.05 -9.64 -10.06
C MET A 1 -25.19 -9.51 -8.56
N ASP A 2 -24.67 -10.46 -7.79
CA ASP A 2 -24.79 -10.44 -6.33
C ASP A 2 -23.90 -9.35 -5.71
N GLU A 3 -24.32 -8.76 -4.60
CA GLU A 3 -23.59 -7.73 -3.87
C GLU A 3 -22.22 -8.23 -3.40
N THR A 4 -22.16 -9.48 -2.91
CA THR A 4 -20.90 -10.12 -2.47
C THR A 4 -19.88 -10.19 -3.59
N PHE A 5 -20.35 -10.51 -4.81
CA PHE A 5 -19.50 -10.57 -5.99
C PHE A 5 -18.97 -9.19 -6.38
N VAL A 6 -19.84 -8.18 -6.40
CA VAL A 6 -19.47 -6.78 -6.68
C VAL A 6 -18.44 -6.28 -5.66
N LYS A 7 -18.67 -6.54 -4.37
CA LYS A 7 -17.74 -6.17 -3.30
C LYS A 7 -16.38 -6.84 -3.46
N GLY A 8 -16.35 -8.14 -3.78
CA GLY A 8 -15.09 -8.84 -4.03
C GLY A 8 -14.30 -8.26 -5.21
N LEU A 9 -14.97 -7.81 -6.27
CA LEU A 9 -14.31 -7.12 -7.38
C LEU A 9 -13.85 -5.71 -6.99
N PHE A 10 -14.63 -4.98 -6.19
CA PHE A 10 -14.24 -3.68 -5.66
C PHE A 10 -13.00 -3.77 -4.77
N ASP A 11 -12.95 -4.74 -3.85
CA ASP A 11 -11.80 -4.95 -2.96
C ASP A 11 -10.52 -5.31 -3.74
N LYS A 12 -10.68 -6.02 -4.88
CA LYS A 12 -9.57 -6.42 -5.75
C LYS A 12 -9.09 -5.32 -6.70
N TYR A 13 -10.02 -4.59 -7.32
CA TYR A 13 -9.75 -3.66 -8.41
C TYR A 13 -9.89 -2.18 -8.05
N GLY A 14 -10.39 -1.89 -6.85
CA GLY A 14 -10.82 -0.57 -6.44
C GLY A 14 -12.07 -0.11 -7.18
N GLY A 15 -12.32 1.20 -7.14
CA GLY A 15 -13.52 1.85 -7.67
C GLY A 15 -13.64 1.96 -9.19
N ILE A 16 -13.11 1.03 -10.00
CA ILE A 16 -13.15 1.12 -11.47
C ILE A 16 -14.43 0.42 -11.99
N PRO A 17 -15.47 1.17 -12.45
CA PRO A 17 -16.78 0.59 -12.72
C PRO A 17 -16.76 -0.51 -13.79
N ARG A 18 -15.91 -0.36 -14.82
CA ARG A 18 -15.75 -1.36 -15.88
C ARG A 18 -15.32 -2.72 -15.35
N TYR A 19 -14.51 -2.76 -14.29
CA TYR A 19 -14.04 -4.01 -13.71
C TYR A 19 -15.06 -4.59 -12.74
N ILE A 20 -15.67 -3.73 -11.91
CA ILE A 20 -16.66 -4.10 -10.91
C ILE A 20 -17.93 -4.68 -11.55
N PHE A 21 -18.45 -4.06 -12.61
CA PHE A 21 -19.73 -4.44 -13.22
C PHE A 21 -19.59 -5.39 -14.42
N SER A 22 -18.44 -6.09 -14.54
CA SER A 22 -18.27 -7.11 -15.56
C SER A 22 -19.10 -8.37 -15.21
N PRO A 23 -19.75 -9.05 -16.18
CA PRO A 23 -20.61 -10.22 -15.91
C PRO A 23 -19.93 -11.40 -15.20
N LYS A 24 -18.59 -11.40 -15.21
CA LYS A 24 -17.66 -12.33 -14.54
C LYS A 24 -16.37 -11.55 -14.22
N ASP A 25 -15.41 -12.20 -13.57
CA ASP A 25 -14.05 -11.66 -13.44
C ASP A 25 -13.25 -11.74 -14.77
N ALA A 26 -13.75 -11.06 -15.80
CA ALA A 26 -13.20 -11.07 -17.16
C ALA A 26 -11.81 -10.42 -17.25
N TRP A 27 -11.42 -9.66 -16.23
CA TRP A 27 -10.17 -8.91 -16.19
C TRP A 27 -9.10 -9.56 -15.33
N ALA A 28 -9.40 -10.68 -14.66
CA ALA A 28 -8.48 -11.37 -13.75
C ALA A 28 -7.08 -11.58 -14.34
N GLN A 29 -7.01 -12.25 -15.50
CA GLN A 29 -5.74 -12.62 -16.11
C GLN A 29 -4.92 -11.39 -16.51
N VAL A 30 -5.57 -10.38 -17.09
CA VAL A 30 -4.89 -9.19 -17.57
C VAL A 30 -4.45 -8.30 -16.40
N PHE A 31 -5.25 -8.24 -15.34
CA PHE A 31 -4.91 -7.53 -14.12
C PHE A 31 -3.70 -8.16 -13.41
N GLU A 32 -3.70 -9.49 -13.23
CA GLU A 32 -2.56 -10.20 -12.65
C GLU A 32 -1.31 -10.05 -13.55
N GLY A 33 -1.45 -10.09 -14.87
CA GLY A 33 -0.36 -9.77 -15.80
C GLY A 33 0.19 -8.35 -15.63
N THR A 34 -0.69 -7.38 -15.34
CA THR A 34 -0.31 -5.98 -15.09
C THR A 34 0.43 -5.87 -13.74
N LEU A 35 -0.06 -6.51 -12.68
CA LEU A 35 0.65 -6.60 -11.39
C LEU A 35 2.04 -7.21 -11.54
N ASN A 36 2.15 -8.28 -12.32
CA ASN A 36 3.41 -9.00 -12.53
C ASN A 36 4.41 -8.25 -13.41
N SER A 37 3.95 -7.40 -14.32
CA SER A 37 4.82 -6.59 -15.19
C SER A 37 5.21 -5.23 -14.61
N ALA A 38 4.42 -4.68 -13.67
CA ALA A 38 4.67 -3.39 -13.04
C ALA A 38 6.06 -3.30 -12.41
N LYS A 39 6.73 -2.17 -12.54
CA LYS A 39 8.04 -1.87 -11.92
C LYS A 39 7.91 -0.68 -10.99
N LEU A 40 8.81 -0.56 -10.03
CA LEU A 40 8.82 0.57 -9.10
C LEU A 40 9.04 1.91 -9.82
N ASP A 41 9.89 1.92 -10.85
CA ASP A 41 10.11 3.10 -11.69
C ASP A 41 8.87 3.53 -12.46
N ASP A 42 7.95 2.60 -12.73
CA ASP A 42 6.69 2.94 -13.38
C ASP A 42 5.86 3.87 -12.47
N ILE A 43 5.88 3.66 -11.14
CA ILE A 43 5.21 4.54 -10.16
C ILE A 43 5.79 5.96 -10.25
N ARG A 44 7.11 6.08 -10.38
CA ARG A 44 7.79 7.38 -10.55
C ARG A 44 7.41 8.04 -11.87
N GLN A 45 7.20 7.25 -12.93
CA GLN A 45 6.85 7.73 -14.27
C GLN A 45 5.35 8.00 -14.47
N SER A 46 4.50 7.55 -13.54
CA SER A 46 3.06 7.86 -13.49
C SER A 46 2.77 9.31 -13.09
N LEU A 47 3.79 10.16 -12.92
CA LEU A 47 3.64 11.61 -12.81
C LEU A 47 3.02 12.15 -14.12
N GLY A 48 1.69 12.28 -14.15
CA GLY A 48 0.92 12.70 -15.32
C GLY A 48 -0.32 11.84 -15.62
N GLY A 49 -0.54 10.73 -14.91
CA GLY A 49 -1.70 9.85 -15.16
C GLY A 49 -1.81 8.69 -14.15
N PRO A 50 -3.01 8.17 -13.85
CA PRO A 50 -3.23 7.07 -12.91
C PRO A 50 -2.93 5.70 -13.55
N GLU A 51 -2.15 5.65 -14.61
CA GLU A 51 -1.72 4.41 -15.25
C GLU A 51 -0.32 4.05 -14.76
N LEU A 52 -0.21 2.86 -14.15
CA LEU A 52 1.10 2.33 -13.79
C LEU A 52 1.84 1.83 -15.04
N VAL A 53 1.14 1.13 -15.95
CA VAL A 53 1.75 0.64 -17.20
C VAL A 53 1.10 1.35 -18.38
N ARG A 54 1.83 2.23 -19.07
CA ARG A 54 1.29 3.08 -20.16
C ARG A 54 0.62 2.33 -21.30
N ALA A 55 1.03 1.09 -21.57
CA ALA A 55 0.44 0.23 -22.60
C ALA A 55 -0.73 -0.63 -22.09
N SER A 56 -1.12 -0.51 -20.82
CA SER A 56 -2.14 -1.36 -20.23
C SER A 56 -3.50 -0.68 -20.25
N ASN A 57 -4.54 -1.43 -20.62
CA ASN A 57 -5.94 -1.03 -20.43
C ASN A 57 -6.38 -1.16 -18.96
N HIS A 58 -5.43 -1.30 -18.03
CA HIS A 58 -5.58 -1.66 -16.63
C HIS A 58 -4.99 -0.60 -15.71
N LYS A 59 -5.78 -0.09 -14.77
CA LYS A 59 -5.30 0.91 -13.81
C LYS A 59 -5.03 0.26 -12.46
N LEU A 60 -3.75 0.23 -12.08
CA LEU A 60 -3.30 -0.13 -10.74
C LEU A 60 -3.19 1.09 -9.82
N LEU A 61 -3.27 2.29 -10.40
CA LEU A 61 -3.34 3.54 -9.67
C LEU A 61 -4.67 4.24 -9.93
N GLN A 62 -5.06 5.12 -9.02
CA GLN A 62 -6.26 5.92 -9.09
C GLN A 62 -5.99 7.33 -8.57
N TYR A 63 -6.71 8.31 -9.09
CA TYR A 63 -6.70 9.63 -8.47
C TYR A 63 -7.47 9.60 -7.15
N SER A 64 -6.93 10.29 -6.17
CA SER A 64 -7.62 10.66 -4.94
C SER A 64 -7.64 12.18 -4.88
N VAL A 65 -8.85 12.73 -4.98
CA VAL A 65 -9.09 14.17 -4.96
C VAL A 65 -9.41 14.57 -3.52
N GLY A 66 -8.83 15.67 -3.06
CA GLY A 66 -9.15 16.23 -1.74
C GLY A 66 -10.58 16.78 -1.71
N GLU A 67 -11.09 17.02 -0.50
CA GLU A 67 -12.43 17.56 -0.30
C GLU A 67 -12.61 18.96 -0.93
N ASP A 68 -11.51 19.68 -1.11
CA ASP A 68 -11.46 20.99 -1.75
C ASP A 68 -11.56 20.93 -3.29
N TYR A 69 -11.60 19.72 -3.87
CA TYR A 69 -11.56 19.46 -5.32
C TYR A 69 -10.42 20.15 -6.09
N SER A 70 -9.45 20.69 -5.36
CA SER A 70 -8.35 21.51 -5.88
C SER A 70 -7.02 20.77 -5.72
N THR A 71 -6.95 19.88 -4.73
CA THR A 71 -5.83 18.98 -4.52
C THR A 71 -6.10 17.60 -5.11
N CYS A 72 -5.09 17.03 -5.76
CA CYS A 72 -5.17 15.71 -6.34
C CYS A 72 -3.87 14.94 -6.03
N THR A 73 -4.03 13.69 -5.65
CA THR A 73 -2.94 12.75 -5.41
C THR A 73 -3.22 11.45 -6.18
N VAL A 74 -2.21 10.62 -6.35
CA VAL A 74 -2.37 9.27 -6.89
C VAL A 74 -2.23 8.28 -5.74
N LYS A 75 -3.14 7.31 -5.69
CA LYS A 75 -3.12 6.17 -4.77
C LYS A 75 -3.13 4.85 -5.54
N LEU A 76 -2.80 3.77 -4.85
CA LEU A 76 -2.98 2.41 -5.34
C LEU A 76 -4.48 2.11 -5.45
N ALA A 77 -4.87 1.28 -6.41
CA ALA A 77 -6.28 1.04 -6.71
C ALA A 77 -7.03 0.38 -5.54
N SER A 78 -6.38 -0.52 -4.79
CA SER A 78 -6.94 -1.14 -3.59
C SER A 78 -5.83 -1.68 -2.69
N GLU A 79 -6.20 -2.07 -1.47
CA GLU A 79 -5.28 -2.75 -0.52
C GLU A 79 -4.71 -4.05 -1.10
N TYR A 80 -5.48 -4.77 -1.91
CA TYR A 80 -4.99 -5.96 -2.61
C TYR A 80 -3.81 -5.62 -3.54
N VAL A 81 -3.95 -4.54 -4.33
CA VAL A 81 -2.89 -4.07 -5.22
C VAL A 81 -1.66 -3.63 -4.43
N GLU A 82 -1.89 -2.88 -3.34
CA GLU A 82 -0.82 -2.41 -2.46
C GLU A 82 0.02 -3.57 -1.95
N LYS A 83 -0.61 -4.53 -1.28
CA LYS A 83 0.07 -5.68 -0.69
C LYS A 83 0.88 -6.45 -1.75
N ARG A 84 0.27 -6.74 -2.91
CA ARG A 84 0.92 -7.49 -3.99
C ARG A 84 2.13 -6.75 -4.56
N LEU A 85 2.03 -5.44 -4.79
CA LEU A 85 3.13 -4.65 -5.34
C LEU A 85 4.26 -4.48 -4.34
N ILE A 86 3.98 -4.21 -3.06
CA ILE A 86 5.02 -4.08 -2.04
C ILE A 86 5.74 -5.41 -1.81
N GLU A 87 5.01 -6.52 -1.64
CA GLU A 87 5.62 -7.84 -1.49
C GLU A 87 6.55 -8.14 -2.67
N LYS A 88 6.09 -7.87 -3.89
CA LYS A 88 6.88 -8.03 -5.11
C LYS A 88 8.12 -7.14 -5.13
N PHE A 89 7.97 -5.83 -4.97
CA PHE A 89 9.10 -4.90 -5.07
C PHE A 89 10.11 -5.12 -3.96
N TYR A 90 9.65 -5.40 -2.74
CA TYR A 90 10.51 -5.69 -1.62
C TYR A 90 11.29 -7.00 -1.80
N GLN A 91 10.67 -8.04 -2.39
CA GLN A 91 11.37 -9.28 -2.74
C GLN A 91 12.36 -9.11 -3.89
N GLN A 92 12.03 -8.28 -4.88
CA GLN A 92 12.89 -8.03 -6.05
C GLN A 92 14.11 -7.19 -5.70
N ASN A 93 13.92 -6.05 -5.03
CA ASN A 93 15.00 -5.15 -4.65
C ASN A 93 14.59 -4.22 -3.48
N ARG A 94 14.95 -4.62 -2.26
CA ARG A 94 14.67 -3.84 -1.04
C ARG A 94 15.27 -2.43 -1.08
N GLN A 95 16.49 -2.30 -1.61
CA GLN A 95 17.19 -1.02 -1.64
C GLN A 95 16.45 0.00 -2.51
N GLN A 96 15.96 -0.43 -3.68
CA GLN A 96 15.16 0.44 -4.55
C GLN A 96 13.88 0.94 -3.89
N VAL A 97 13.23 0.12 -3.04
CA VAL A 97 12.06 0.55 -2.26
C VAL A 97 12.44 1.63 -1.25
N PHE A 98 13.55 1.48 -0.54
CA PHE A 98 14.05 2.50 0.38
C PHE A 98 14.44 3.80 -0.34
N ASP A 99 15.14 3.67 -1.47
CA ASP A 99 15.54 4.81 -2.30
C ASP A 99 14.30 5.53 -2.83
N PHE A 100 13.29 4.80 -3.30
CA PHE A 100 12.01 5.38 -3.69
C PHE A 100 11.36 6.17 -2.55
N ILE A 101 11.26 5.62 -1.35
CA ILE A 101 10.66 6.31 -0.20
C ILE A 101 11.43 7.60 0.11
N LYS A 102 12.76 7.56 0.08
CA LYS A 102 13.62 8.69 0.41
C LYS A 102 13.61 9.79 -0.66
N GLU A 103 13.68 9.40 -1.93
CA GLU A 103 13.79 10.32 -3.07
C GLU A 103 12.45 10.95 -3.46
N SER A 104 11.34 10.25 -3.23
CA SER A 104 10.00 10.75 -3.57
C SER A 104 9.45 11.81 -2.60
N LYS A 105 10.23 12.25 -1.60
CA LYS A 105 9.78 13.20 -0.56
C LYS A 105 9.20 14.50 -1.12
N ASP A 106 9.79 15.01 -2.20
CA ASP A 106 9.44 16.31 -2.81
C ASP A 106 8.41 16.16 -3.94
N GLN A 107 7.76 14.99 -4.06
CA GLN A 107 6.74 14.71 -5.07
C GLN A 107 5.35 14.55 -4.41
N PRO A 108 4.56 15.63 -4.29
CA PRO A 108 3.24 15.58 -3.64
C PRO A 108 2.27 14.61 -4.30
N MET A 109 2.36 14.47 -5.62
CA MET A 109 1.44 13.65 -6.40
C MET A 109 1.44 12.17 -5.99
N ILE A 110 2.60 11.65 -5.57
CA ILE A 110 2.77 10.24 -5.14
C ILE A 110 2.92 10.11 -3.62
N ALA A 111 2.61 11.16 -2.86
CA ALA A 111 2.77 11.19 -1.41
C ALA A 111 2.00 10.06 -0.71
N ALA A 112 0.78 9.75 -1.18
CA ALA A 112 -0.02 8.65 -0.65
C ALA A 112 0.66 7.29 -0.86
N ILE A 113 1.16 7.02 -2.07
CA ILE A 113 1.88 5.76 -2.38
C ILE A 113 3.16 5.64 -1.55
N ARG A 114 3.92 6.74 -1.42
CA ARG A 114 5.10 6.79 -0.56
C ARG A 114 4.76 6.43 0.89
N GLY A 115 3.66 6.98 1.42
CA GLY A 115 3.15 6.67 2.75
C GLY A 115 2.84 5.18 2.92
N CYS A 116 2.05 4.61 2.01
CA CYS A 116 1.72 3.18 1.98
C CYS A 116 2.98 2.30 1.98
N PHE A 117 3.96 2.64 1.15
CA PHE A 117 5.21 1.87 1.03
C PHE A 117 6.04 1.96 2.30
N PHE A 118 6.16 3.17 2.88
CA PHE A 118 6.86 3.37 4.14
C PHE A 118 6.21 2.56 5.26
N GLU A 119 4.89 2.66 5.43
CA GLU A 119 4.15 1.95 6.47
C GLU A 119 4.28 0.43 6.31
N SER A 120 4.06 -0.08 5.10
CA SER A 120 4.15 -1.51 4.85
C SER A 120 5.57 -2.05 5.06
N VAL A 121 6.61 -1.32 4.66
CA VAL A 121 8.00 -1.71 4.92
C VAL A 121 8.31 -1.64 6.41
N ALA A 122 7.86 -0.60 7.10
CA ALA A 122 7.98 -0.49 8.55
C ALA A 122 7.32 -1.70 9.22
N HIS A 123 6.11 -2.10 8.82
CA HIS A 123 5.45 -3.29 9.34
C HIS A 123 6.23 -4.58 9.06
N ILE A 124 6.82 -4.75 7.88
CA ILE A 124 7.67 -5.92 7.56
C ILE A 124 8.88 -5.97 8.49
N ILE A 125 9.59 -4.84 8.64
CA ILE A 125 10.76 -4.73 9.51
C ILE A 125 10.34 -4.97 10.96
N LEU A 126 9.27 -4.31 11.41
CA LEU A 126 8.81 -4.38 12.79
C LEU A 126 8.43 -5.82 13.18
N ARG A 127 7.75 -6.54 12.28
CA ARG A 127 7.40 -7.96 12.49
C ARG A 127 8.60 -8.90 12.45
N SER A 128 9.68 -8.53 11.79
CA SER A 128 10.89 -9.37 11.70
C SER A 128 11.69 -9.41 13.00
N PHE A 129 11.53 -8.39 13.84
CA PHE A 129 12.11 -8.37 15.17
C PHE A 129 11.16 -9.04 16.15
N GLU A 130 11.57 -10.19 16.68
CA GLU A 130 10.83 -10.81 17.79
C GLU A 130 10.85 -9.92 19.03
N LYS A 131 11.97 -9.21 19.27
CA LYS A 131 12.20 -8.36 20.44
C LYS A 131 12.73 -6.99 20.02
N PHE A 132 12.18 -5.94 20.61
CA PHE A 132 12.60 -4.55 20.45
C PHE A 132 13.30 -4.07 21.70
N SER A 133 14.55 -3.66 21.54
CA SER A 133 15.26 -2.92 22.57
C SER A 133 14.84 -1.46 22.53
N PHE A 134 14.34 -0.93 23.64
CA PHE A 134 14.01 0.48 23.81
C PHE A 134 14.60 0.99 25.13
N ARG A 135 14.80 2.29 25.24
CA ARG A 135 15.20 2.93 26.50
C ARG A 135 14.39 4.19 26.71
N SER A 136 13.98 4.45 27.95
CA SER A 136 13.40 5.75 28.30
C SER A 136 14.46 6.83 28.12
N VAL A 137 14.06 8.05 27.78
CA VAL A 137 14.98 9.20 27.70
C VAL A 137 15.62 9.47 29.07
N ASP A 138 14.86 9.23 30.14
CA ASP A 138 15.26 9.48 31.53
C ASP A 138 16.02 8.32 32.18
N SER A 139 16.26 7.22 31.44
CA SER A 139 16.94 6.04 31.99
C SER A 139 17.99 5.48 31.01
N PRO A 140 19.20 5.16 31.48
CA PRO A 140 20.19 4.45 30.67
C PRO A 140 19.85 2.96 30.50
N VAL A 141 18.84 2.45 31.20
CA VAL A 141 18.45 1.03 31.13
C VAL A 141 17.74 0.74 29.81
N VAL A 142 18.28 -0.22 29.06
CA VAL A 142 17.67 -0.75 27.84
C VAL A 142 16.75 -1.90 28.25
N LEU A 143 15.48 -1.78 27.88
CA LEU A 143 14.43 -2.77 28.09
C LEU A 143 14.13 -3.48 26.77
N GLU A 144 13.68 -4.73 26.85
CA GLU A 144 13.20 -5.48 25.69
C GLU A 144 11.68 -5.57 25.74
N MET A 145 11.00 -5.26 24.64
CA MET A 145 9.58 -5.57 24.47
C MET A 145 9.37 -6.55 23.32
N LYS A 146 8.39 -7.45 23.47
CA LYS A 146 7.92 -8.30 22.38
C LYS A 146 6.71 -7.63 21.76
N LEU A 147 6.78 -7.23 20.49
CA LEU A 147 5.60 -6.72 19.80
C LEU A 147 4.68 -7.89 19.45
N LYS A 148 3.64 -8.09 20.25
CA LYS A 148 2.50 -8.96 19.90
C LYS A 148 1.60 -8.19 18.94
N VAL A 149 1.92 -8.25 17.64
CA VAL A 149 1.04 -7.70 16.61
C VAL A 149 -0.10 -8.68 16.39
N GLU A 150 -1.13 -8.61 17.23
CA GLU A 150 -2.39 -9.30 16.98
C GLU A 150 -3.02 -8.68 15.72
N ARG A 151 -3.26 -9.48 14.69
CA ARG A 151 -3.88 -9.00 13.45
C ARG A 151 -5.31 -8.54 13.74
N LYS A 152 -5.49 -7.26 14.05
CA LYS A 152 -6.68 -6.49 13.66
C LYS A 152 -6.24 -5.43 12.66
N ILE A 153 -6.48 -5.73 11.39
CA ILE A 153 -6.35 -4.77 10.30
C ILE A 153 -7.59 -3.89 10.39
N SER A 154 -7.48 -2.76 11.07
CA SER A 154 -8.40 -1.62 11.03
C SER A 154 -7.86 -0.59 12.01
N PHE A 155 -7.01 0.33 11.56
CA PHE A 155 -6.66 1.51 12.35
C PHE A 155 -7.57 2.66 11.94
N ASP A 156 -8.84 2.59 12.35
CA ASP A 156 -9.75 3.74 12.20
C ASP A 156 -9.57 4.73 13.36
N LYS A 157 -8.99 4.32 14.50
CA LYS A 157 -8.69 5.18 15.65
C LYS A 157 -7.39 4.77 16.36
N LEU A 158 -6.60 5.78 16.73
CA LEU A 158 -5.33 5.65 17.45
C LEU A 158 -5.48 5.06 18.88
N GLU A 159 -6.70 5.05 19.40
CA GLU A 159 -7.06 4.61 20.76
C GLU A 159 -7.18 3.10 20.90
N GLU A 160 -7.11 2.32 19.81
CA GLU A 160 -7.28 0.85 19.82
C GLU A 160 -5.98 0.07 20.09
N ILE A 161 -4.86 0.76 20.36
CA ILE A 161 -3.59 0.12 20.72
C ILE A 161 -3.62 -0.18 22.23
N GLU A 162 -4.15 -1.33 22.62
CA GLU A 162 -3.98 -1.85 23.97
C GLU A 162 -2.62 -2.58 24.08
N LEU A 163 -1.66 -1.91 24.73
CA LEU A 163 -0.39 -2.52 25.12
C LEU A 163 -0.62 -3.40 26.35
N SER A 164 -0.66 -4.71 26.15
CA SER A 164 -0.61 -5.66 27.26
C SER A 164 0.84 -5.98 27.64
N TRP A 165 1.08 -6.09 28.95
CA TRP A 165 2.37 -6.42 29.54
C TRP A 165 2.24 -7.77 30.26
N ASP A 166 3.16 -8.69 30.00
CA ASP A 166 3.36 -9.91 30.80
C ASP A 166 4.33 -9.63 31.96
#